data_AF-P73480-F1
#
_entry.id   AF-P73480-F1
#
_cell.length_a   1.000
_cell.length_b   1.000
_cell.length_c   1.000
_cell.angle_alpha   90.00
_cell.angle_beta   90.00
_cell.angle_gamma   90.00
#
_symmetry.space_group_name_H-M   'P 1'
#
loop_
_entity.id
_entity.type
_entity.pdbx_description
1 polymer ?
#
loop_
_entity_poly.entity_id
_entity_poly.type
_entity_poly.pdbx_seq_one_letter_code
_entity_poly.pdbx_strand_id
1 'polypeptide(L)'
;MLWHVFYGRGRMLLSNHAQGRNFRPIFVMSDPISWTAEATERLKEIPFFVRPAARKKIENFAREAGITEITETVYEQAKQKFN
;
A
#
# COMPACT_ATOMS: atom_id res chain seq x y z
N MET A 1 12.84 26.57 9.57
CA MET A 1 13.30 25.16 9.60
C MET A 1 13.43 24.67 8.16
N LEU A 2 14.25 25.36 7.37
CA LEU A 2 15.62 24.99 6.98
C LEU A 2 15.65 23.80 6.00
N TRP A 3 15.40 24.11 4.73
CA TRP A 3 15.79 23.29 3.58
C TRP A 3 17.19 23.74 3.16
N HIS A 4 18.19 22.86 3.27
CA HIS A 4 19.49 23.08 2.63
C HIS A 4 20.06 21.73 2.21
N VAL A 5 19.83 21.38 0.95
CA VAL A 5 20.48 20.24 0.29
C VAL A 5 21.75 20.76 -0.36
N PHE A 6 22.89 20.23 0.10
CA PHE A 6 24.20 20.41 -0.51
C PHE A 6 24.23 19.74 -1.89
N TYR A 7 24.59 20.48 -2.94
CA TYR A 7 25.00 19.91 -4.22
C TYR A 7 26.53 19.89 -4.30
N GLY A 8 27.10 18.69 -4.17
CA GLY A 8 28.52 18.44 -4.25
C GLY A 8 28.88 17.64 -5.51
N ARG A 9 29.56 18.33 -6.42
CA ARG A 9 30.71 17.86 -7.21
C ARG A 9 30.47 16.75 -8.25
N GLY A 10 30.51 17.18 -9.51
CA GLY A 10 30.62 16.29 -10.66
C GLY A 10 31.92 15.48 -10.67
N ARG A 11 31.81 14.29 -11.25
CA ARG A 11 32.92 13.56 -11.85
C ARG A 11 32.37 12.70 -12.98
N MET A 12 32.72 13.09 -14.19
CA MET A 12 32.59 12.28 -15.39
C MET A 12 33.84 11.39 -15.46
N LEU A 13 33.70 10.06 -15.52
CA LEU A 13 34.70 9.13 -16.07
C LEU A 13 34.02 7.82 -16.54
N LEU A 14 34.07 7.64 -17.86
CA LEU A 14 34.35 6.45 -18.68
C LEU A 14 34.14 5.02 -18.12
N SER A 15 33.70 4.16 -19.06
CA SER A 15 33.93 2.69 -19.18
C SER A 15 32.73 1.82 -18.80
N ASN A 16 32.05 1.19 -19.77
CA ASN A 16 32.41 0.00 -20.56
C ASN A 16 31.68 -1.24 -20.01
N HIS A 17 30.72 -1.71 -20.81
CA HIS A 17 30.23 -3.07 -20.97
C HIS A 17 30.28 -4.03 -19.76
N ALA A 18 29.12 -4.19 -19.10
CA ALA A 18 28.77 -5.40 -18.36
C ALA A 18 27.25 -5.63 -18.49
N GLN A 19 26.82 -6.21 -19.62
CA GLN A 19 25.54 -6.91 -19.66
C GLN A 19 25.67 -8.16 -18.81
N GLY A 20 24.82 -8.31 -17.79
CA GLY A 20 24.82 -9.54 -16.98
C GLY A 20 24.41 -9.37 -15.53
N ARG A 21 23.39 -8.58 -15.21
CA ARG A 21 22.58 -8.84 -14.01
C ARG A 21 21.13 -8.67 -14.40
N ASN A 22 20.40 -9.79 -14.37
CA ASN A 22 18.94 -9.83 -14.34
C ASN A 22 18.50 -9.05 -13.10
N PHE A 23 18.34 -7.73 -13.25
CA PHE A 23 17.64 -6.90 -12.30
C PHE A 23 16.18 -7.29 -12.40
N ARG A 24 15.78 -8.39 -11.74
CA ARG A 24 14.38 -8.56 -11.38
C ARG A 24 14.12 -7.43 -10.41
N PRO A 25 13.34 -6.39 -10.77
CA PRO A 25 12.99 -5.40 -9.78
C PRO A 25 12.26 -6.17 -8.70
N ILE A 26 12.84 -6.22 -7.50
CA ILE A 26 12.11 -6.53 -6.28
C ILE A 26 11.16 -5.35 -6.06
N PHE A 27 10.14 -5.23 -6.91
CA PHE A 27 8.94 -4.54 -6.50
C PHE A 27 8.51 -5.30 -5.27
N VAL A 28 8.75 -4.71 -4.10
CA VAL A 28 8.02 -5.04 -2.89
C VAL A 28 6.59 -4.63 -3.20
N MET A 29 5.90 -5.47 -3.99
CA MET A 29 4.48 -5.40 -4.20
C MET A 29 3.94 -5.65 -2.80
N SER A 30 3.54 -4.57 -2.15
CA SER A 30 2.79 -4.67 -0.91
C SER A 30 1.65 -5.65 -1.21
N ASP A 31 1.63 -6.80 -0.55
CA ASP A 31 0.68 -7.87 -0.87
C ASP A 31 -0.71 -7.25 -1.00
N PRO A 32 -1.32 -7.29 -2.20
CA PRO A 32 -2.56 -6.59 -2.42
C PRO A 32 -3.63 -7.25 -1.57
N ILE A 33 -4.13 -6.51 -0.57
CA ILE A 33 -5.22 -7.00 0.26
C ILE A 33 -6.43 -7.19 -0.64
N SER A 34 -6.87 -8.45 -0.74
CA SER A 34 -8.01 -8.85 -1.57
C SER A 34 -9.30 -8.55 -0.85
N TRP A 35 -10.32 -8.11 -1.58
CA TRP A 35 -11.65 -7.80 -1.03
C TRP A 35 -12.66 -8.78 -1.62
N THR A 36 -13.49 -9.37 -0.76
CA THR A 36 -14.61 -10.17 -1.25
C THR A 36 -15.71 -9.29 -1.84
N ALA A 37 -16.57 -9.89 -2.66
CA ALA A 37 -17.73 -9.19 -3.21
C ALA A 37 -18.61 -8.63 -2.08
N GLU A 38 -18.86 -9.43 -1.03
CA GLU A 38 -19.68 -9.06 0.12
C GLU A 38 -19.10 -7.85 0.87
N ALA A 39 -17.79 -7.85 1.17
CA ALA A 39 -17.13 -6.72 1.82
C ALA A 39 -17.16 -5.46 0.94
N THR A 40 -17.01 -5.63 -0.38
CA THR A 40 -17.08 -4.54 -1.34
C THR A 40 -18.48 -3.95 -1.43
N GLU A 41 -19.54 -4.77 -1.34
CA GLU A 41 -20.92 -4.30 -1.30
C GLU A 41 -21.21 -3.47 -0.05
N ARG A 42 -20.74 -3.90 1.12
CA ARG A 42 -20.85 -3.09 2.35
C ARG A 42 -20.11 -1.76 2.25
N LEU A 43 -18.96 -1.74 1.58
CA LEU A 43 -18.24 -0.50 1.32
C LEU A 43 -19.03 0.46 0.40
N LYS A 44 -19.93 -0.04 -0.46
CA LYS A 44 -20.78 0.81 -1.31
C LYS A 44 -21.85 1.55 -0.50
N GLU A 45 -22.28 1.03 0.64
CA GLU A 45 -23.22 1.72 1.53
C GLU A 45 -22.62 2.99 2.13
N ILE A 46 -21.29 3.03 2.27
CA ILE A 46 -20.57 4.22 2.72
C ILE A 46 -20.59 5.29 1.61
N PRO A 47 -20.83 6.58 1.94
CA PRO A 47 -20.74 7.68 0.97
C PRO A 47 -19.37 7.75 0.28
N PHE A 48 -19.34 8.06 -1.02
CA PHE A 48 -18.14 7.96 -1.86
C PHE A 48 -16.91 8.72 -1.34
N PHE A 49 -17.12 9.85 -0.65
CA PHE A 49 -16.03 10.66 -0.08
C PHE A 49 -15.39 10.00 1.15
N VAL A 50 -16.11 9.13 1.86
CA VAL A 50 -15.59 8.39 3.03
C VAL A 50 -15.05 7.01 2.63
N ARG A 51 -15.54 6.42 1.52
CA ARG A 51 -15.09 5.10 1.01
C ARG A 51 -13.57 4.92 1.02
N PRO A 52 -12.73 5.82 0.46
CA PRO A 52 -11.28 5.64 0.47
C PRO A 52 -10.67 5.69 1.88
N ALA A 53 -11.23 6.50 2.78
CA ALA A 53 -10.78 6.55 4.17
C ALA A 53 -11.16 5.27 4.94
N ALA A 54 -12.38 4.78 4.75
CA ALA A 54 -12.86 3.52 5.32
C ALA A 54 -12.04 2.33 4.80
N ARG A 55 -11.87 2.23 3.48
CA ARG A 55 -11.08 1.18 2.84
C ARG A 55 -9.66 1.12 3.41
N LYS A 56 -8.96 2.27 3.47
CA LYS A 56 -7.60 2.36 4.02
C LYS A 56 -7.52 1.93 5.49
N LYS A 57 -8.52 2.28 6.31
CA LYS A 57 -8.59 1.86 7.71
C LYS A 57 -8.75 0.35 7.85
N ILE A 58 -9.63 -0.25 7.05
CA ILE A 58 -9.89 -1.69 7.07
C ILE A 58 -8.68 -2.46 6.52
N GLU A 59 -8.03 -1.94 5.47
CA GLU A 59 -6.76 -2.48 4.95
C GLU A 59 -5.64 -2.41 5.99
N ASN A 60 -5.56 -1.34 6.79
CA ASN A 60 -4.60 -1.25 7.88
C ASN A 60 -4.90 -2.26 8.98
N PHE A 61 -6.17 -2.35 9.40
CA PHE A 61 -6.61 -3.36 10.38
C PHE A 61 -6.29 -4.78 9.92
N ALA A 62 -6.59 -5.11 8.66
CA ALA A 62 -6.30 -6.40 8.08
C ALA A 62 -4.79 -6.68 8.07
N ARG A 63 -3.97 -5.70 7.67
CA ARG A 63 -2.50 -5.81 7.70
C ARG A 63 -1.96 -6.03 9.11
N GLU A 64 -2.47 -5.30 10.09
CA GLU A 64 -2.09 -5.44 11.51
C GLU A 64 -2.50 -6.81 12.07
N ALA A 65 -3.63 -7.35 11.63
CA ALA A 65 -4.10 -8.69 11.98
C ALA A 65 -3.45 -9.82 11.17
N GLY A 66 -2.57 -9.50 10.20
CA GLY A 66 -1.99 -10.50 9.28
C GLY A 66 -2.99 -11.10 8.28
N ILE A 67 -4.12 -10.43 8.06
CA ILE A 67 -5.19 -10.81 7.14
C ILE A 67 -4.91 -10.20 5.77
N THR A 68 -4.87 -11.05 4.75
CA THR A 68 -4.67 -10.65 3.34
C THR A 68 -5.97 -10.60 2.54
N GLU A 69 -7.08 -11.10 3.11
CA GLU A 69 -8.40 -11.10 2.50
C GLU A 69 -9.44 -10.44 3.42
N ILE A 70 -10.04 -9.35 2.96
CA ILE A 70 -11.12 -8.66 3.66
C ILE A 70 -12.44 -9.28 3.24
N THR A 71 -12.96 -10.13 4.13
CA THR A 71 -14.31 -10.66 4.09
C THR A 71 -15.29 -9.72 4.80
N GLU A 72 -16.59 -9.99 4.68
CA GLU A 72 -17.64 -9.28 5.45
C GLU A 72 -17.33 -9.27 6.95
N THR A 73 -16.89 -10.39 7.51
CA THR A 73 -16.56 -10.51 8.94
C THR A 73 -15.39 -9.61 9.34
N VAL A 74 -14.38 -9.47 8.48
CA VAL A 74 -13.23 -8.58 8.73
C VAL A 74 -13.65 -7.12 8.63
N TYR A 75 -14.51 -6.79 7.67
CA TYR A 75 -15.10 -5.47 7.52
C TYR A 75 -15.88 -5.05 8.78
N GLU A 76 -16.76 -5.92 9.30
CA GLU A 76 -17.55 -5.63 10.50
C GLU A 76 -16.66 -5.50 11.75
N GLN A 77 -15.67 -6.39 11.92
CA GLN A 77 -14.71 -6.30 13.02
C GLN A 77 -13.91 -4.99 12.99
N ALA A 78 -13.43 -4.60 11.80
CA ALA A 78 -12.73 -3.35 11.61
C ALA A 78 -13.64 -2.16 11.96
N LYS A 79 -14.87 -2.15 11.44
CA LYS A 79 -15.87 -1.10 11.72
C LYS A 79 -16.19 -0.96 13.21
N GLN A 80 -16.37 -2.06 13.93
CA GLN A 80 -16.59 -2.06 15.39
C GLN A 80 -15.43 -1.46 16.17
N LYS A 81 -14.19 -1.69 15.73
CA LYS A 81 -12.97 -1.12 16.33
C LYS A 81 -12.82 0.39 16.14
N PHE A 82 -13.55 1.00 15.21
CA PHE A 82 -13.47 2.43 14.90
C PHE A 82 -14.63 3.27 15.47
N ASN A 83 -15.52 2.65 16.26
CA ASN A 83 -16.58 3.34 17.01
C ASN A 83 -16.04 3.87 18.35
#